data_AF-A0A1H1TM36-F1
#
_entry.id   AF-A0A1H1TM36-F1
#
_cell.length_a   1.000
_cell.length_b   1.000
_cell.length_c   1.000
_cell.angle_alpha   90.00
_cell.angle_beta   90.00
_cell.angle_gamma   90.00
#
_symmetry.space_group_name_H-M   'P 1'
#
loop_
_entity.id
_entity.type
_entity.pdbx_description
1 polymer ?
#
loop_
_entity_poly.entity_id
_entity_poly.type
_entity_poly.pdbx_seq_one_letter_code
_entity_poly.pdbx_strand_id
1 'polypeptide(L)'
;MPYATAPRIRPLPIEEMEPEQRKLAKLGADTVIQVLARNPELTAASSALGAYLLGQGTLHPRIRELAILRVAIGCDAPYEWANHVPAALGAGATADEINALSDPAAAWAPEDDAVLRAADELCADAFVSDATWTALAATRNDAEILEVLFLVGYYRMMAGFLNSAGVPVKPGQPALGERVLPPQVVNTPVVTDRPSSGRTGADGRWSVTFIHPAGSKEIVLDLKTSDGAVSGSMFDTVLGVTAPIVSGTVDSGGHLEFTAQMTEPARFDLTVNASIDGDMFTGSVTIAGGGTFPFSGTRVE
;
A
#
# COMPACT_ATOMS: atom_id res chain seq x y z
N MET A 1 22.33 13.43 -6.44
CA MET A 1 21.50 14.38 -7.20
C MET A 1 20.96 15.45 -6.25
N PRO A 2 20.78 16.71 -6.68
CA PRO A 2 20.20 17.75 -5.84
C PRO A 2 18.69 17.57 -5.69
N TYR A 3 18.16 17.66 -4.47
CA TYR A 3 16.72 17.79 -4.18
C TYR A 3 16.46 19.01 -3.30
N ALA A 4 15.23 19.56 -3.35
CA ALA A 4 14.88 20.72 -2.55
C ALA A 4 14.72 20.34 -1.06
N THR A 5 15.35 21.11 -0.16
CA THR A 5 15.28 20.89 1.30
C THR A 5 14.07 21.52 1.97
N ALA A 6 13.27 22.28 1.21
CA ALA A 6 12.04 22.91 1.66
C ALA A 6 11.00 22.94 0.53
N PRO A 7 9.69 22.96 0.86
CA PRO A 7 8.63 23.04 -0.14
C PRO A 7 8.74 24.30 -1.01
N ARG A 8 8.92 24.10 -2.32
CA ARG A 8 8.82 25.16 -3.34
C ARG A 8 7.37 25.35 -3.79
N ILE A 9 6.59 24.27 -3.82
CA ILE A 9 5.13 24.31 -3.90
C ILE A 9 4.60 23.85 -2.55
N ARG A 10 3.85 24.71 -1.85
CA ARG A 10 3.32 24.39 -0.53
C ARG A 10 2.12 23.43 -0.66
N PRO A 11 2.07 22.35 0.14
CA PRO A 11 0.88 21.51 0.27
C PRO A 11 -0.38 22.38 0.48
N LEU A 12 -1.45 22.08 -0.25
CA LEU A 12 -2.77 22.68 -0.01
C LEU A 12 -3.36 22.06 1.27
N PRO A 13 -3.92 22.85 2.22
CA PRO A 13 -4.61 22.28 3.37
C PRO A 13 -5.75 21.35 2.95
N ILE A 14 -5.95 20.24 3.67
CA ILE A 14 -6.93 19.20 3.30
C ILE A 14 -8.33 19.81 3.17
N GLU A 15 -8.71 20.74 4.04
CA GLU A 15 -9.99 21.43 4.03
C GLU A 15 -10.24 22.28 2.76
N GLU A 16 -9.18 22.76 2.12
CA GLU A 16 -9.23 23.56 0.89
C GLU A 16 -9.25 22.70 -0.38
N MET A 17 -9.07 21.39 -0.27
CA MET A 17 -9.05 20.46 -1.40
C MET A 17 -10.47 20.08 -1.85
N GLU A 18 -10.61 19.80 -3.14
CA GLU A 18 -11.84 19.24 -3.69
C GLU A 18 -12.17 17.87 -3.06
N PRO A 19 -13.45 17.47 -2.97
CA PRO A 19 -13.85 16.22 -2.32
C PRO A 19 -13.04 14.98 -2.77
N GLU A 20 -12.84 14.83 -4.07
CA GLU A 20 -12.08 13.69 -4.63
C GLU A 20 -10.59 13.76 -4.28
N GLN A 21 -10.00 14.96 -4.27
CA GLN A 21 -8.61 15.15 -3.83
C GLN A 21 -8.45 14.82 -2.35
N ARG A 22 -9.42 15.21 -1.50
CA ARG A 22 -9.42 14.87 -0.06
C ARG A 22 -9.45 13.37 0.16
N LYS A 23 -10.27 12.63 -0.60
CA LYS A 23 -10.33 11.16 -0.52
C LYS A 23 -8.96 10.55 -0.85
N LEU A 24 -8.32 10.99 -1.93
CA LEU A 24 -7.00 10.52 -2.33
C LEU A 24 -5.92 10.81 -1.29
N ALA A 25 -5.90 12.02 -0.71
CA ALA A 25 -4.92 12.38 0.32
C ALA A 25 -5.02 11.48 1.57
N LYS A 26 -6.22 11.04 1.94
CA LYS A 26 -6.47 10.19 3.12
C LYS A 26 -5.97 8.74 2.97
N LEU A 27 -5.60 8.31 1.76
CA LEU A 27 -5.06 6.96 1.51
C LEU A 27 -3.58 6.78 1.88
N GLY A 28 -2.88 7.84 2.31
CA GLY A 28 -1.48 7.76 2.76
C GLY A 28 -0.52 8.62 1.95
N ALA A 29 -0.89 9.00 0.73
CA ALA A 29 -0.15 9.90 -0.16
C ALA A 29 -0.52 11.38 0.04
N ASP A 30 -0.69 11.82 1.28
CA ASP A 30 -1.32 13.11 1.58
C ASP A 30 -0.54 14.31 1.02
N THR A 31 0.77 14.39 1.19
CA THR A 31 1.55 15.60 0.87
C THR A 31 1.79 15.74 -0.63
N VAL A 32 2.01 14.64 -1.36
CA VAL A 32 2.08 14.67 -2.82
C VAL A 32 0.74 15.07 -3.44
N ILE A 33 -0.38 14.54 -2.95
CA ILE A 33 -1.71 14.91 -3.46
C ILE A 33 -2.05 16.35 -3.08
N GLN A 34 -1.70 16.81 -1.88
CA GLN A 34 -1.85 18.21 -1.46
C GLN A 34 -1.05 19.18 -2.35
N VAL A 35 0.14 18.79 -2.81
CA VAL A 35 0.94 19.60 -3.73
C VAL A 35 0.34 19.58 -5.14
N LEU A 36 -0.02 18.39 -5.64
CA LEU A 36 -0.66 18.26 -6.95
C LEU A 36 -2.00 18.99 -7.02
N ALA A 37 -2.77 19.04 -5.92
CA ALA A 37 -4.09 19.68 -5.86
C ALA A 37 -4.10 21.17 -6.25
N ARG A 38 -2.93 21.82 -6.28
CA ARG A 38 -2.73 23.15 -6.87
C ARG A 38 -3.05 23.19 -8.39
N ASN A 39 -3.03 22.04 -9.06
CA ASN A 39 -3.50 21.82 -10.42
C ASN A 39 -4.44 20.58 -10.46
N PRO A 40 -5.76 20.77 -10.28
CA PRO A 40 -6.72 19.68 -10.17
C PRO A 40 -6.78 18.76 -11.39
N GLU A 41 -6.70 19.31 -12.60
CA GLU A 41 -6.76 18.52 -13.85
C GLU A 41 -5.54 17.61 -13.98
N LEU A 42 -4.34 18.15 -13.70
CA LEU A 42 -3.12 17.36 -13.67
C LEU A 42 -3.15 16.31 -12.55
N THR A 43 -3.71 16.65 -11.39
CA THR A 43 -3.89 15.70 -10.28
C THR A 43 -4.72 14.51 -10.72
N ALA A 44 -5.86 14.76 -11.37
CA ALA A 44 -6.76 13.70 -11.84
C ALA A 44 -6.08 12.81 -12.88
N ALA A 45 -5.43 13.41 -13.89
CA ALA A 45 -4.73 12.67 -14.93
C ALA A 45 -3.57 11.81 -14.38
N SER A 46 -2.73 12.39 -13.52
CA SER A 46 -1.62 11.67 -12.89
C SER A 46 -2.12 10.56 -11.96
N SER A 47 -3.16 10.82 -11.17
CA SER A 47 -3.72 9.83 -10.23
C SER A 47 -4.35 8.65 -10.95
N ALA A 48 -5.00 8.87 -12.10
CA ALA A 48 -5.56 7.77 -12.91
C ALA A 48 -4.48 6.82 -13.41
N LEU A 49 -3.36 7.36 -13.93
CA LEU A 49 -2.23 6.54 -14.37
C LEU A 49 -1.56 5.83 -13.19
N GLY A 50 -1.32 6.55 -12.08
CA GLY A 50 -0.74 5.96 -10.86
C GLY A 50 -1.61 4.83 -10.30
N ALA A 51 -2.94 4.99 -10.29
CA ALA A 51 -3.87 3.96 -9.82
C ALA A 51 -3.82 2.70 -10.70
N TYR A 52 -3.69 2.86 -12.02
CA TYR A 52 -3.51 1.71 -12.91
C TYR A 52 -2.22 0.96 -12.57
N LEU A 53 -1.09 1.68 -12.52
CA LEU A 53 0.22 1.10 -12.28
C LEU A 53 0.34 0.42 -10.92
N LEU A 54 -0.34 0.93 -9.88
CA LEU A 54 -0.27 0.41 -8.52
C LEU A 54 -1.29 -0.67 -8.16
N GLY A 55 -2.39 -0.81 -8.91
CA GLY A 55 -3.48 -1.69 -8.48
C GLY A 55 -4.24 -2.43 -9.58
N GLN A 56 -4.08 -2.04 -10.85
CA GLN A 56 -4.86 -2.60 -11.96
C GLN A 56 -3.99 -3.28 -13.02
N GLY A 57 -2.66 -3.13 -12.94
CA GLY A 57 -1.69 -3.81 -13.78
C GLY A 57 -1.57 -5.30 -13.49
N THR A 58 -0.85 -5.98 -14.37
CA THR A 58 -0.54 -7.42 -14.34
C THR A 58 0.77 -7.74 -13.64
N LEU A 59 1.65 -6.76 -13.45
CA LEU A 59 2.92 -6.95 -12.75
C LEU A 59 2.68 -7.34 -11.28
N HIS A 60 3.38 -8.40 -10.83
CA HIS A 60 3.26 -8.87 -9.45
C HIS A 60 3.59 -7.75 -8.44
N PRO A 61 2.76 -7.50 -7.40
CA PRO A 61 2.94 -6.38 -6.48
C PRO A 61 4.33 -6.26 -5.86
N ARG A 62 4.91 -7.38 -5.39
CA ARG A 62 6.28 -7.40 -4.84
C ARG A 62 7.33 -6.75 -5.76
N ILE A 63 7.45 -7.25 -7.00
CA ILE A 63 8.49 -6.75 -7.93
C ILE A 63 8.18 -5.35 -8.46
N ARG A 64 6.88 -4.98 -8.55
CA ARG A 64 6.46 -3.61 -8.83
C ARG A 64 7.04 -2.64 -7.80
N GLU A 65 6.82 -2.90 -6.52
CA GLU A 65 7.31 -2.01 -5.46
C GLU A 65 8.85 -1.98 -5.37
N LEU A 66 9.52 -3.12 -5.60
CA LEU A 66 10.99 -3.15 -5.67
C LEU A 66 11.53 -2.31 -6.83
N ALA A 67 10.87 -2.32 -8.00
CA ALA A 67 11.24 -1.46 -9.13
C ALA A 67 11.07 0.02 -8.80
N ILE A 68 9.99 0.41 -8.12
CA ILE A 68 9.75 1.78 -7.67
C ILE A 68 10.84 2.23 -6.69
N LEU A 69 11.18 1.39 -5.72
CA LEU A 69 12.26 1.68 -4.77
C LEU A 69 13.63 1.78 -5.45
N ARG A 70 13.88 0.98 -6.50
CA ARG A 70 15.10 1.08 -7.30
C ARG A 70 15.18 2.41 -8.04
N VAL A 71 14.07 2.88 -8.62
CA VAL A 71 13.97 4.24 -9.21
C VAL A 71 14.24 5.32 -8.16
N ALA A 72 13.69 5.18 -6.95
CA ALA A 72 13.90 6.13 -5.88
C ALA A 72 15.38 6.25 -5.47
N ILE A 73 16.12 5.13 -5.45
CA ILE A 73 17.58 5.15 -5.28
C ILE A 73 18.25 5.85 -6.47
N GLY A 74 17.94 5.43 -7.70
CA GLY A 74 18.58 5.97 -8.91
C GLY A 74 18.36 7.47 -9.13
N CYS A 75 17.26 8.01 -8.61
CA CYS A 75 16.89 9.43 -8.74
C CYS A 75 17.17 10.27 -7.47
N ASP A 76 17.73 9.68 -6.42
CA ASP A 76 17.81 10.27 -5.07
C ASP A 76 16.47 10.89 -4.62
N ALA A 77 15.40 10.08 -4.62
CA ALA A 77 14.04 10.52 -4.33
C ALA A 77 13.58 10.04 -2.93
N PRO A 78 13.90 10.78 -1.85
CA PRO A 78 13.60 10.35 -0.48
C PRO A 78 12.10 10.24 -0.20
N TYR A 79 11.28 11.05 -0.86
CA TYR A 79 9.82 10.97 -0.71
C TYR A 79 9.24 9.67 -1.29
N GLU A 80 9.71 9.26 -2.47
CA GLU A 80 9.26 8.00 -3.08
C GLU A 80 9.67 6.83 -2.22
N TRP A 81 10.95 6.79 -1.79
CA TRP A 81 11.44 5.77 -0.88
C TRP A 81 10.59 5.66 0.38
N ALA A 82 10.37 6.80 1.06
CA ALA A 82 9.59 6.86 2.28
C ALA A 82 8.18 6.30 2.11
N ASN A 83 7.50 6.59 1.00
CA ASN A 83 6.14 6.10 0.77
C ASN A 83 6.08 4.65 0.27
N HIS A 84 7.10 4.21 -0.47
CA HIS A 84 7.10 2.89 -1.12
C HIS A 84 7.77 1.80 -0.31
N VAL A 85 8.66 2.08 0.64
CA VAL A 85 9.18 1.05 1.57
C VAL A 85 8.02 0.38 2.33
N PRO A 86 7.09 1.16 2.91
CA PRO A 86 5.91 0.59 3.53
C PRO A 86 5.06 -0.23 2.54
N ALA A 87 4.82 0.29 1.34
CA ALA A 87 4.04 -0.42 0.31
C ALA A 87 4.69 -1.74 -0.14
N ALA A 88 6.02 -1.75 -0.30
CA ALA A 88 6.80 -2.94 -0.66
C ALA A 88 6.65 -4.05 0.38
N LEU A 89 6.79 -3.71 1.67
CA LEU A 89 6.58 -4.65 2.77
C LEU A 89 5.16 -5.23 2.74
N GLY A 90 4.16 -4.37 2.51
CA GLY A 90 2.77 -4.81 2.36
C GLY A 90 2.59 -5.78 1.21
N ALA A 91 3.17 -5.47 0.05
CA ALA A 91 3.14 -6.27 -1.17
C ALA A 91 3.93 -7.59 -1.10
N GLY A 92 4.53 -7.92 0.06
CA GLY A 92 5.24 -9.17 0.31
C GLY A 92 6.74 -9.10 0.05
N ALA A 93 7.33 -7.93 -0.17
CA ALA A 93 8.78 -7.77 -0.17
C ALA A 93 9.31 -7.91 1.27
N THR A 94 10.47 -8.52 1.40
CA THR A 94 11.16 -8.66 2.68
C THR A 94 12.02 -7.43 2.96
N ALA A 95 12.29 -7.19 4.25
CA ALA A 95 13.25 -6.16 4.64
C ALA A 95 14.64 -6.40 4.03
N ASP A 96 15.04 -7.67 3.88
CA ASP A 96 16.32 -8.03 3.28
C ASP A 96 16.37 -7.69 1.78
N GLU A 97 15.30 -7.95 1.01
CA GLU A 97 15.21 -7.50 -0.38
C GLU A 97 15.29 -5.97 -0.49
N ILE A 98 14.53 -5.23 0.34
CA ILE A 98 14.56 -3.75 0.31
C ILE A 98 15.97 -3.22 0.65
N ASN A 99 16.64 -3.81 1.64
CA ASN A 99 18.01 -3.45 2.00
C ASN A 99 19.01 -3.79 0.87
N ALA A 100 18.81 -4.92 0.19
CA ALA A 100 19.63 -5.37 -0.92
C ALA A 100 19.56 -4.42 -2.14
N LEU A 101 18.48 -3.63 -2.29
CA LEU A 101 18.36 -2.63 -3.36
C LEU A 101 19.46 -1.57 -3.34
N SER A 102 20.13 -1.33 -2.20
CA SER A 102 21.25 -0.38 -2.12
C SER A 102 22.62 -1.06 -2.29
N ASP A 103 22.68 -2.39 -2.34
CA ASP A 103 23.91 -3.15 -2.48
C ASP A 103 24.16 -3.52 -3.96
N PRO A 104 25.19 -2.96 -4.62
CA PRO A 104 25.51 -3.30 -6.00
C PRO A 104 26.01 -4.75 -6.16
N ALA A 105 26.36 -5.44 -5.08
CA ALA A 105 26.77 -6.83 -5.08
C ALA A 105 25.63 -7.81 -4.74
N ALA A 106 24.41 -7.32 -4.48
CA ALA A 106 23.27 -8.17 -4.20
C ALA A 106 22.93 -9.05 -5.41
N ALA A 107 22.73 -10.35 -5.14
CA ALA A 107 22.29 -11.29 -6.14
C ALA A 107 20.76 -11.40 -6.12
N TRP A 108 20.15 -11.26 -7.29
CA TRP A 108 18.71 -11.36 -7.50
C TRP A 108 18.36 -12.59 -8.34
N ALA A 109 17.13 -13.08 -8.20
CA ALA A 109 16.60 -14.06 -9.13
C ALA A 109 16.60 -13.47 -10.56
N PRO A 110 16.89 -14.24 -11.62
CA PRO A 110 17.02 -13.70 -12.98
C PRO A 110 15.84 -12.85 -13.45
N GLU A 111 14.62 -13.24 -13.07
CA GLU A 111 13.38 -12.54 -13.38
C GLU A 111 13.24 -11.19 -12.67
N ASP A 112 13.79 -11.04 -11.46
CA ASP A 112 13.76 -9.79 -10.70
C ASP A 112 14.92 -8.89 -11.14
N ASP A 113 16.11 -9.47 -11.34
CA ASP A 113 17.30 -8.77 -11.82
C ASP A 113 17.03 -8.06 -13.15
N ALA A 114 16.29 -8.69 -14.07
CA ALA A 114 15.90 -8.09 -15.34
C ALA A 114 15.06 -6.79 -15.16
N VAL A 115 14.17 -6.74 -14.18
CA VAL A 115 13.35 -5.56 -13.89
C VAL A 115 14.16 -4.48 -13.20
N LEU A 116 14.98 -4.84 -12.22
CA LEU A 116 15.82 -3.89 -11.49
C LEU A 116 16.86 -3.25 -12.41
N ARG A 117 17.46 -4.03 -13.32
CA ARG A 117 18.38 -3.53 -14.33
C ARG A 117 17.69 -2.65 -15.36
N ALA A 118 16.46 -2.98 -15.77
CA ALA A 118 15.66 -2.11 -16.63
C ALA A 118 15.35 -0.77 -15.94
N ALA A 119 15.09 -0.78 -14.63
CA ALA A 119 14.91 0.44 -13.85
C ALA A 119 16.18 1.31 -13.86
N ASP A 120 17.35 0.69 -13.67
CA ASP A 120 18.64 1.38 -13.72
C ASP A 120 18.91 2.00 -15.10
N GLU A 121 18.80 1.20 -16.16
CA GLU A 121 19.06 1.61 -17.54
C GLU A 121 18.09 2.72 -18.00
N LEU A 122 16.80 2.63 -17.65
CA LEU A 122 15.84 3.69 -17.98
C LEU A 122 16.08 4.98 -17.19
N CYS A 123 16.56 4.90 -15.95
CA CYS A 123 16.92 6.07 -15.17
C CYS A 123 18.17 6.76 -15.71
N ALA A 124 19.19 5.97 -16.08
CA ALA A 124 20.46 6.46 -16.58
C ALA A 124 20.39 6.92 -18.04
N ASP A 125 19.85 6.08 -18.92
CA ASP A 125 20.03 6.17 -20.37
C ASP A 125 18.71 6.39 -21.14
N ALA A 126 17.56 6.32 -20.45
CA ALA A 126 16.24 6.35 -21.07
C ALA A 126 16.05 5.26 -22.15
N PHE A 127 16.76 4.15 -22.01
CA PHE A 127 16.80 3.05 -22.95
C PHE A 127 17.01 1.75 -22.20
N VAL A 128 16.40 0.65 -22.66
CA VAL A 128 16.64 -0.71 -22.15
C VAL A 128 17.51 -1.44 -23.16
N SER A 129 18.66 -1.97 -22.72
CA SER A 129 19.60 -2.68 -23.58
C SER A 129 19.01 -3.98 -24.14
N ASP A 130 19.53 -4.45 -25.28
CA ASP A 130 19.10 -5.73 -25.90
C ASP A 130 19.26 -6.92 -24.93
N ALA A 131 20.29 -6.88 -24.09
CA ALA A 131 20.54 -7.90 -23.07
C ALA A 131 19.45 -7.88 -22.00
N THR A 132 19.10 -6.69 -21.47
CA THR A 132 18.02 -6.55 -20.49
C THR A 132 16.66 -6.86 -21.09
N TRP A 133 16.41 -6.44 -22.33
CA TRP A 133 15.20 -6.77 -23.08
C TRP A 133 15.03 -8.28 -23.25
N THR A 134 16.09 -8.99 -23.65
CA THR A 134 16.08 -10.45 -23.80
C THR A 134 15.78 -11.14 -22.47
N ALA A 135 16.36 -10.66 -21.36
CA ALA A 135 16.10 -11.22 -20.03
C ALA A 135 14.65 -10.98 -19.55
N LEU A 136 14.08 -9.80 -19.82
CA LEU A 136 12.67 -9.51 -19.54
C LEU A 136 11.76 -10.45 -20.35
N ALA A 137 11.98 -10.55 -21.66
CA ALA A 137 11.18 -11.36 -22.57
C ALA A 137 11.28 -12.87 -22.32
N ALA A 138 12.29 -13.34 -21.56
CA ALA A 138 12.40 -14.73 -21.16
C ALA A 138 11.36 -15.15 -20.10
N THR A 139 10.81 -14.19 -19.34
CA THR A 139 9.94 -14.46 -18.18
C THR A 139 8.63 -13.66 -18.19
N ARG A 140 8.50 -12.69 -19.10
CA ARG A 140 7.37 -11.76 -19.19
C ARG A 140 6.86 -11.66 -20.61
N ASN A 141 5.56 -11.42 -20.73
CA ASN A 141 4.91 -11.10 -22.01
C ASN A 141 4.98 -9.59 -22.31
N ASP A 142 4.59 -9.21 -23.53
CA ASP A 142 4.63 -7.82 -24.00
C ASP A 142 3.87 -6.84 -23.09
N ALA A 143 2.73 -7.25 -22.52
CA ALA A 143 1.94 -6.38 -21.64
C ALA A 143 2.68 -6.11 -20.32
N GLU A 144 3.28 -7.14 -19.71
CA GLU A 144 4.09 -6.98 -18.49
C GLU A 144 5.35 -6.14 -18.74
N ILE A 145 6.00 -6.30 -19.91
CA ILE A 145 7.16 -5.49 -20.27
C ILE A 145 6.75 -4.03 -20.47
N LEU A 146 5.64 -3.75 -21.17
CA LEU A 146 5.09 -2.39 -21.29
C LEU A 146 4.80 -1.79 -19.92
N GLU A 147 4.21 -2.55 -19.00
CA GLU A 147 3.97 -2.09 -17.63
C GLU A 147 5.27 -1.75 -16.90
N VAL A 148 6.33 -2.55 -17.02
CA VAL A 148 7.64 -2.22 -16.43
C VAL A 148 8.18 -0.89 -16.97
N LEU A 149 8.14 -0.69 -18.29
CA LEU A 149 8.62 0.55 -18.92
C LEU A 149 7.81 1.78 -18.45
N PHE A 150 6.48 1.67 -18.43
CA PHE A 150 5.60 2.75 -17.98
C PHE A 150 5.72 3.03 -16.48
N LEU A 151 5.84 1.99 -15.67
CA LEU A 151 6.05 2.11 -14.22
C LEU A 151 7.33 2.88 -13.93
N VAL A 152 8.46 2.43 -14.47
CA VAL A 152 9.75 3.08 -14.26
C VAL A 152 9.74 4.51 -14.79
N GLY A 153 9.19 4.74 -15.99
CA GLY A 153 9.08 6.09 -16.57
C GLY A 153 8.21 7.02 -15.73
N TYR A 154 7.08 6.54 -15.23
CA TYR A 154 6.18 7.29 -14.36
C TYR A 154 6.86 7.66 -13.04
N TYR A 155 7.54 6.71 -12.39
CA TYR A 155 8.23 6.98 -11.13
C TYR A 155 9.48 7.85 -11.32
N ARG A 156 10.18 7.75 -12.46
CA ARG A 156 11.26 8.70 -12.78
C ARG A 156 10.73 10.13 -12.94
N MET A 157 9.57 10.29 -13.60
CA MET A 157 8.88 11.59 -13.70
C MET A 157 8.47 12.09 -12.31
N MET A 158 7.88 11.23 -11.48
CA MET A 158 7.47 11.56 -10.12
C MET A 158 8.65 11.95 -9.25
N ALA A 159 9.77 11.22 -9.28
CA ALA A 159 11.00 11.57 -8.57
C ALA A 159 11.48 12.98 -8.92
N GLY A 160 11.53 13.30 -10.22
CA GLY A 160 11.88 14.62 -10.71
C GLY A 160 10.93 15.71 -10.19
N PHE A 161 9.63 15.45 -10.21
CA PHE A 161 8.61 16.35 -9.66
C PHE A 161 8.77 16.54 -8.15
N LEU A 162 8.83 15.46 -7.38
CA LEU A 162 8.90 15.46 -5.92
C LEU A 162 10.14 16.21 -5.41
N ASN A 163 11.30 15.89 -5.99
CA ASN A 163 12.57 16.54 -5.68
C ASN A 163 12.56 18.02 -6.05
N SER A 164 11.95 18.38 -7.19
CA SER A 164 11.90 19.76 -7.67
C SER A 164 10.92 20.63 -6.90
N ALA A 165 9.75 20.09 -6.57
CA ALA A 165 8.70 20.76 -5.82
C ALA A 165 9.01 20.83 -4.31
N GLY A 166 9.93 20.01 -3.82
CA GLY A 166 10.30 19.94 -2.40
C GLY A 166 9.20 19.33 -1.56
N VAL A 167 8.58 18.25 -2.04
CA VAL A 167 7.47 17.59 -1.33
C VAL A 167 8.01 17.03 -0.01
N PRO A 168 7.43 17.41 1.14
CA PRO A 168 7.97 17.03 2.44
C PRO A 168 7.68 15.56 2.75
N VAL A 169 8.70 14.85 3.24
CA VAL A 169 8.54 13.52 3.84
C VAL A 169 7.89 13.66 5.21
N LYS A 170 6.94 12.80 5.53
CA LYS A 170 6.32 12.78 6.87
C LYS A 170 7.34 12.40 7.94
N PRO A 171 7.25 12.99 9.14
CA PRO A 171 8.00 12.49 10.29
C PRO A 171 7.73 10.99 10.52
N GLY A 172 8.79 10.24 10.83
CA GLY A 172 8.71 8.81 11.15
C GLY A 172 8.70 7.86 9.96
N GLN A 173 8.80 8.36 8.73
CA GLN A 173 8.99 7.52 7.54
C GLN A 173 10.47 7.16 7.33
N PRO A 174 10.77 6.02 6.69
CA PRO A 174 12.15 5.61 6.40
C PRO A 174 12.91 6.65 5.57
N ALA A 175 14.13 6.99 5.97
CA ALA A 175 15.02 7.80 5.14
C ALA A 175 15.55 6.99 3.95
N LEU A 176 15.91 7.68 2.86
CA LEU A 176 16.44 7.04 1.65
C LEU A 176 17.62 6.12 1.97
N GLY A 177 17.51 4.85 1.59
CA GLY A 177 18.54 3.84 1.84
C GLY A 177 18.72 3.46 3.33
N GLU A 178 17.87 3.97 4.21
CA GLU A 178 17.87 3.56 5.62
C GLU A 178 17.57 2.07 5.74
N ARG A 179 18.32 1.40 6.61
CA ARG A 179 18.15 -0.03 6.86
C ARG A 179 16.74 -0.30 7.38
N VAL A 180 15.98 -1.04 6.60
CA VAL A 180 14.66 -1.53 6.98
C VAL A 180 14.85 -2.74 7.91
N LEU A 181 14.18 -2.68 9.06
CA LEU A 181 14.14 -3.80 9.99
C LEU A 181 12.99 -4.75 9.62
N PRO A 182 13.15 -6.08 9.78
CA PRO A 182 12.05 -7.00 9.64
C PRO A 182 10.89 -6.57 10.56
N PRO A 183 9.62 -6.74 10.12
CA PRO A 183 8.47 -6.50 10.99
C PRO A 183 8.69 -7.26 12.31
N GLN A 184 8.79 -6.52 13.40
CA GLN A 184 8.77 -7.14 14.72
C GLN A 184 7.36 -7.71 14.89
N VAL A 185 7.23 -9.01 15.17
CA VAL A 185 5.96 -9.58 15.61
C VAL A 185 5.66 -8.92 16.95
N VAL A 186 4.90 -7.82 16.92
CA VAL A 186 4.46 -7.17 18.14
C VAL A 186 3.36 -8.06 18.71
N ASN A 187 3.76 -8.98 19.60
CA ASN A 187 2.86 -9.56 20.58
C ASN A 187 2.47 -8.44 21.54
N THR A 188 1.66 -7.49 21.09
CA THR A 188 1.06 -6.52 22.01
C THR A 188 0.10 -7.33 22.85
N PRO A 189 0.33 -7.47 24.17
CA PRO A 189 -0.71 -8.00 25.04
C PRO A 189 -1.87 -7.01 24.90
N VAL A 190 -3.01 -7.47 24.39
CA VAL A 190 -4.20 -6.64 24.41
C VAL A 190 -4.53 -6.43 25.88
N VAL A 191 -4.29 -5.23 26.39
CA VAL A 191 -4.63 -4.86 27.76
C VAL A 191 -6.15 -4.76 27.83
N THR A 192 -6.80 -5.86 28.20
CA THR A 192 -8.24 -5.90 28.47
C THR A 192 -8.51 -5.49 29.91
N ASP A 193 -8.38 -4.20 30.23
CA ASP A 193 -8.98 -3.66 31.47
C ASP A 193 -10.51 -3.50 31.35
N ARG A 194 -11.09 -3.91 30.21
CA ARG A 194 -12.54 -3.91 29.97
C ARG A 194 -13.15 -5.24 30.43
N PRO A 195 -14.22 -5.22 31.25
CA PRO A 195 -15.00 -6.40 31.56
C PRO A 195 -15.52 -7.06 30.27
N SER A 196 -15.47 -8.39 30.19
CA SER A 196 -16.06 -9.12 29.07
C SER A 196 -17.54 -8.80 28.92
N SER A 197 -18.00 -8.64 27.70
CA SER A 197 -19.41 -8.45 27.36
C SER A 197 -20.24 -9.73 27.54
N GLY A 198 -19.60 -10.89 27.76
CA GLY A 198 -20.26 -12.19 27.84
C GLY A 198 -20.83 -12.68 26.51
N ARG A 199 -20.63 -11.94 25.41
CA ARG A 199 -21.07 -12.32 24.06
C ARG A 199 -20.11 -13.34 23.46
N THR A 200 -20.67 -14.27 22.69
CA THR A 200 -19.95 -15.30 21.94
C THR A 200 -20.30 -15.20 20.45
N GLY A 201 -19.38 -15.58 19.58
CA GLY A 201 -19.59 -15.58 18.13
C GLY A 201 -19.39 -14.22 17.46
N ALA A 202 -19.64 -14.16 16.14
CA ALA A 202 -19.22 -13.03 15.32
C ALA A 202 -20.18 -11.84 15.29
N ASP A 203 -21.46 -12.05 15.63
CA ASP A 203 -22.49 -11.03 15.49
C ASP A 203 -22.20 -9.77 16.31
N GLY A 204 -22.39 -8.61 15.68
CA GLY A 204 -22.28 -7.31 16.32
C GLY A 204 -21.19 -6.42 15.73
N ARG A 205 -20.91 -5.34 16.45
CA ARG A 205 -19.98 -4.31 16.01
C ARG A 205 -18.58 -4.53 16.60
N TRP A 206 -17.55 -4.32 15.79
CA TRP A 206 -16.15 -4.49 16.15
C TRP A 206 -15.33 -3.28 15.71
N SER A 207 -14.44 -2.78 16.57
CA SER A 207 -13.39 -1.84 16.16
C SER A 207 -12.14 -2.66 15.92
N VAL A 208 -11.58 -2.55 14.72
CA VAL A 208 -10.41 -3.31 14.26
C VAL A 208 -9.35 -2.32 13.84
N THR A 209 -8.14 -2.53 14.35
CA THR A 209 -6.95 -1.80 13.90
C THR A 209 -6.05 -2.77 13.15
N PHE A 210 -5.75 -2.46 11.90
CA PHE A 210 -4.72 -3.17 11.14
C PHE A 210 -3.53 -2.27 10.89
N ILE A 211 -2.34 -2.86 10.99
CA ILE A 211 -1.08 -2.12 10.83
C ILE A 211 -0.78 -2.08 9.34
N HIS A 212 -1.25 -1.02 8.68
CA HIS A 212 -0.81 -0.70 7.34
C HIS A 212 0.53 0.04 7.43
N PRO A 213 1.49 -0.25 6.55
CA PRO A 213 2.79 0.41 6.58
C PRO A 213 2.72 1.95 6.37
N ALA A 214 1.71 2.48 5.67
CA ALA A 214 1.44 3.93 5.59
C ALA A 214 0.74 4.52 6.86
N GLY A 215 0.67 3.75 7.95
CA GLY A 215 0.07 4.11 9.23
C GLY A 215 -1.10 3.20 9.60
N SER A 216 -1.30 2.97 10.91
CA SER A 216 -2.41 2.16 11.44
C SER A 216 -3.75 2.67 10.92
N LYS A 217 -4.59 1.74 10.45
CA LYS A 217 -5.93 2.02 9.95
C LYS A 217 -6.94 1.43 10.92
N GLU A 218 -7.91 2.25 11.34
CA GLU A 218 -9.03 1.80 12.14
C GLU A 218 -10.26 1.62 11.24
N ILE A 219 -10.86 0.43 11.31
CA ILE A 219 -12.10 0.10 10.63
C ILE A 219 -13.12 -0.40 11.64
N VAL A 220 -14.39 -0.15 11.37
CA VAL A 220 -15.49 -0.67 12.16
C VAL A 220 -16.22 -1.73 11.35
N LEU A 221 -16.31 -2.95 11.87
CA LEU A 221 -17.10 -4.02 11.28
C LEU A 221 -18.47 -4.07 11.94
N ASP A 222 -19.51 -4.29 11.15
CA ASP A 222 -20.85 -4.66 11.60
C ASP A 222 -21.18 -6.01 10.98
N LEU A 223 -21.12 -7.08 11.79
CA LEU A 223 -21.20 -8.47 11.34
C LEU A 223 -22.52 -9.10 11.76
N LYS A 224 -23.07 -9.91 10.86
CA LYS A 224 -24.21 -10.79 11.11
C LYS A 224 -23.96 -12.16 10.50
N THR A 225 -24.34 -13.19 11.25
CA THR A 225 -24.20 -14.58 10.84
C THR A 225 -25.55 -15.26 10.71
N SER A 226 -25.68 -16.11 9.69
CA SER A 226 -26.84 -16.97 9.47
C SER A 226 -26.39 -18.22 8.75
N ASP A 227 -26.64 -19.40 9.32
CA ASP A 227 -26.31 -20.70 8.71
C ASP A 227 -24.86 -20.81 8.21
N GLY A 228 -23.91 -20.26 8.98
CA GLY A 228 -22.48 -20.27 8.65
C GLY A 228 -22.06 -19.21 7.61
N ALA A 229 -22.98 -18.44 7.06
CA ALA A 229 -22.66 -17.28 6.21
C ALA A 229 -22.44 -16.02 7.06
N VAL A 230 -21.50 -15.18 6.64
CA VAL A 230 -21.20 -13.87 7.25
C VAL A 230 -21.65 -12.77 6.29
N SER A 231 -22.37 -11.79 6.83
CA SER A 231 -22.88 -10.62 6.10
C SER A 231 -22.70 -9.35 6.93
N GLY A 232 -22.92 -8.19 6.31
CA GLY A 232 -22.87 -6.91 6.99
C GLY A 232 -22.03 -5.88 6.24
N SER A 233 -21.27 -5.08 6.98
CA SER A 233 -20.50 -3.99 6.39
C SER A 233 -19.21 -3.67 7.14
N MET A 234 -18.26 -3.08 6.43
CA MET A 234 -17.04 -2.50 6.97
C MET A 234 -17.10 -0.98 6.75
N PHE A 235 -16.83 -0.20 7.79
CA PHE A 235 -16.68 1.25 7.73
C PHE A 235 -15.22 1.64 7.94
N ASP A 236 -14.62 2.24 6.92
CA ASP A 236 -13.29 2.83 7.03
C ASP A 236 -13.40 4.20 7.70
N THR A 237 -12.87 4.33 8.91
CA THR A 237 -12.99 5.57 9.72
C THR A 237 -12.15 6.72 9.15
N VAL A 238 -11.09 6.40 8.39
CA VAL A 238 -10.18 7.38 7.80
C VAL A 238 -10.80 7.98 6.55
N LEU A 239 -11.33 7.11 5.67
CA LEU A 239 -11.98 7.51 4.43
C LEU A 239 -13.41 8.01 4.66
N GLY A 240 -14.07 7.54 5.72
CA GLY A 240 -15.49 7.80 5.97
C GLY A 240 -16.40 7.06 4.99
N VAL A 241 -15.98 5.89 4.52
CA VAL A 241 -16.66 5.08 3.49
C VAL A 241 -17.12 3.76 4.08
N THR A 242 -18.32 3.32 3.71
CA THR A 242 -18.85 2.00 4.05
C THR A 242 -18.79 1.07 2.85
N ALA A 243 -18.20 -0.11 3.03
CA ALA A 243 -18.15 -1.19 2.07
C ALA A 243 -19.04 -2.37 2.53
N PRO A 244 -19.91 -2.92 1.66
CA PRO A 244 -20.67 -4.11 1.99
C PRO A 244 -19.77 -5.35 2.00
N ILE A 245 -20.07 -6.30 2.89
CA ILE A 245 -19.53 -7.66 2.83
C ILE A 245 -20.29 -8.40 1.74
N VAL A 246 -19.59 -8.81 0.68
CA VAL A 246 -20.16 -9.44 -0.52
C VAL A 246 -20.13 -10.95 -0.48
N SER A 247 -19.23 -11.52 0.33
CA SER A 247 -19.16 -12.96 0.61
C SER A 247 -18.50 -13.17 1.96
N GLY A 248 -18.92 -14.19 2.71
CA GLY A 248 -18.21 -14.58 3.92
C GLY A 248 -18.78 -15.82 4.58
N THR A 249 -17.95 -16.48 5.36
CA THR A 249 -18.25 -17.70 6.09
C THR A 249 -17.69 -17.64 7.51
N VAL A 250 -18.32 -18.40 8.41
CA VAL A 250 -17.85 -18.63 9.77
C VAL A 250 -17.96 -20.13 10.08
N ASP A 251 -16.90 -20.70 10.62
CA ASP A 251 -16.90 -22.09 11.07
C ASP A 251 -17.34 -22.22 12.54
N SER A 252 -17.55 -23.46 12.99
CA SER A 252 -17.94 -23.75 14.37
C SER A 252 -16.83 -23.44 15.40
N GLY A 253 -15.59 -23.24 14.95
CA GLY A 253 -14.45 -22.83 15.77
C GLY A 253 -14.30 -21.32 15.88
N GLY A 254 -15.19 -20.52 15.28
CA GLY A 254 -15.13 -19.07 15.31
C GLY A 254 -14.07 -18.49 14.37
N HIS A 255 -13.63 -19.24 13.35
CA HIS A 255 -12.82 -18.69 12.27
C HIS A 255 -13.74 -18.11 11.20
N LEU A 256 -13.39 -16.91 10.73
CA LEU A 256 -14.14 -16.19 9.72
C LEU A 256 -13.25 -15.89 8.52
N GLU A 257 -13.84 -16.04 7.35
CA GLU A 257 -13.30 -15.49 6.11
C GLU A 257 -14.40 -14.66 5.44
N PHE A 258 -14.12 -13.40 5.10
CA PHE A 258 -15.09 -12.59 4.36
C PHE A 258 -14.40 -11.57 3.44
N THR A 259 -15.11 -11.16 2.40
CA THR A 259 -14.68 -10.12 1.46
C THR A 259 -15.60 -8.92 1.57
N ALA A 260 -15.03 -7.76 1.89
CA ALA A 260 -15.67 -6.46 1.76
C ALA A 260 -15.25 -5.82 0.44
N GLN A 261 -16.20 -5.27 -0.30
CA GLN A 261 -15.91 -4.65 -1.60
C GLN A 261 -15.88 -3.13 -1.47
N MET A 262 -14.70 -2.55 -1.64
CA MET A 262 -14.54 -1.10 -1.73
C MET A 262 -14.95 -0.66 -3.14
N THR A 263 -15.75 0.40 -3.23
CA THR A 263 -16.09 1.06 -4.50
C THR A 263 -15.58 2.49 -4.57
N GLU A 264 -15.21 3.07 -3.43
CA GLU A 264 -14.65 4.41 -3.32
C GLU A 264 -13.39 4.40 -2.42
N PRO A 265 -12.35 5.18 -2.76
CA PRO A 265 -12.21 6.00 -3.98
C PRO A 265 -11.87 5.18 -5.23
N ALA A 266 -11.53 3.90 -5.07
CA ALA A 266 -11.30 2.96 -6.16
C ALA A 266 -11.94 1.61 -5.84
N ARG A 267 -12.22 0.83 -6.90
CA ARG A 267 -12.76 -0.52 -6.76
C ARG A 267 -11.64 -1.50 -6.44
N PHE A 268 -11.70 -2.13 -5.26
CA PHE A 268 -10.84 -3.24 -4.86
C PHE A 268 -11.51 -4.06 -3.76
N ASP A 269 -11.10 -5.31 -3.63
CA ASP A 269 -11.60 -6.21 -2.61
C ASP A 269 -10.66 -6.22 -1.40
N LEU A 270 -11.27 -6.29 -0.21
CA LEU A 270 -10.61 -6.48 1.08
C LEU A 270 -11.03 -7.83 1.64
N THR A 271 -10.11 -8.78 1.69
CA THR A 271 -10.38 -10.12 2.25
C THR A 271 -9.87 -10.19 3.67
N VAL A 272 -10.74 -10.53 4.61
CA VAL A 272 -10.43 -10.69 6.04
C VAL A 272 -10.42 -12.17 6.37
N ASN A 273 -9.34 -12.62 6.99
CA ASN A 273 -9.19 -13.95 7.60
C ASN A 273 -8.95 -13.77 9.09
N ALA A 274 -9.83 -14.31 9.93
CA ALA A 274 -9.90 -13.94 11.34
C ALA A 274 -10.31 -15.09 12.26
N SER A 275 -10.03 -14.93 13.55
CA SER A 275 -10.57 -15.74 14.63
C SER A 275 -11.17 -14.86 15.73
N ILE A 276 -12.16 -15.40 16.42
CA ILE A 276 -12.85 -14.75 17.53
C ILE A 276 -12.62 -15.49 18.83
N ASP A 277 -12.18 -14.76 19.85
CA ASP A 277 -12.14 -15.25 21.23
C ASP A 277 -12.86 -14.26 22.15
N GLY A 278 -14.13 -14.55 22.44
CA GLY A 278 -15.01 -13.67 23.21
C GLY A 278 -15.23 -12.29 22.55
N ASP A 279 -14.55 -11.29 23.10
CA ASP A 279 -14.55 -9.90 22.62
C ASP A 279 -13.31 -9.52 21.81
N MET A 280 -12.42 -10.49 21.57
CA MET A 280 -11.22 -10.32 20.75
C MET A 280 -11.46 -10.76 19.32
N PHE A 281 -10.96 -9.95 18.38
CA PHE A 281 -11.00 -10.20 16.94
C PHE A 281 -9.58 -10.10 16.40
N THR A 282 -8.98 -11.19 15.96
CA THR A 282 -7.58 -11.20 15.49
C THR A 282 -7.44 -11.90 14.17
N GLY A 283 -6.52 -11.44 13.33
CA GLY A 283 -6.35 -12.05 12.02
C GLY A 283 -5.51 -11.21 11.08
N SER A 284 -5.80 -11.35 9.79
CA SER A 284 -5.18 -10.56 8.73
C SER A 284 -6.22 -10.01 7.75
N VAL A 285 -5.94 -8.82 7.23
CA VAL A 285 -6.67 -8.22 6.11
C VAL A 285 -5.76 -8.20 4.89
N THR A 286 -6.26 -8.69 3.76
CA THR A 286 -5.60 -8.66 2.47
C THR A 286 -6.27 -7.62 1.59
N ILE A 287 -5.50 -6.64 1.14
CA ILE A 287 -5.90 -5.63 0.16
C ILE A 287 -5.48 -6.12 -1.21
N ALA A 288 -6.42 -6.31 -2.13
CA ALA A 288 -6.09 -6.70 -3.50
C ALA A 288 -5.07 -5.72 -4.11
N GLY A 289 -3.91 -6.23 -4.53
CA GLY A 289 -2.79 -5.43 -5.07
C GLY A 289 -1.97 -4.64 -4.04
N GLY A 290 -2.42 -4.56 -2.78
CA GLY A 290 -1.73 -3.87 -1.67
C GLY A 290 -1.11 -4.79 -0.62
N GLY A 291 -1.52 -6.07 -0.61
CA GLY A 291 -0.93 -7.13 0.20
C GLY A 291 -1.63 -7.39 1.54
N THR A 292 -0.98 -8.12 2.45
CA THR A 292 -1.63 -8.72 3.63
C THR A 292 -1.06 -8.17 4.94
N PHE A 293 -1.95 -7.71 5.83
CA PHE A 293 -1.61 -7.01 7.06
C PHE A 293 -2.26 -7.66 8.27
N PRO A 294 -1.52 -7.90 9.36
CA PRO A 294 -2.11 -8.37 10.61
C PRO A 294 -2.99 -7.29 11.23
N PHE A 295 -4.02 -7.72 11.95
CA PHE A 295 -4.89 -6.84 12.70
C PHE A 295 -5.26 -7.43 14.06
N SER A 296 -5.66 -6.52 14.95
CA SER A 296 -6.33 -6.85 16.20
C SER A 296 -7.51 -5.90 16.40
N GLY A 297 -8.58 -6.39 17.00
CA GLY A 297 -9.78 -5.63 17.26
C GLY A 297 -10.52 -6.10 18.50
N THR A 298 -11.44 -5.26 18.93
CA THR A 298 -12.29 -5.51 20.10
C THR A 298 -13.75 -5.21 19.78
N ARG A 299 -14.65 -5.93 20.43
CA ARG A 299 -16.08 -5.70 20.29
C ARG A 299 -16.48 -4.31 20.82
N VAL A 300 -17.37 -3.65 20.09
CA VAL A 300 -17.99 -2.38 20.47
C VAL A 300 -19.35 -2.68 21.13
N GLU A 301 -19.68 -1.93 22.19
CA GLU A 301 -21.00 -1.96 22.81
C GLU A 301 -22.03 -1.21 21.98
#